data_AF-A0A517NY17-F1
#
_entry.id   AF-A0A517NY17-F1
#
_cell.length_a   1.000
_cell.length_b   1.000
_cell.length_c   1.000
_cell.angle_alpha   90.00
_cell.angle_beta   90.00
_cell.angle_gamma   90.00
#
_symmetry.space_group_name_H-M   'P 1'
#
loop_
_entity.id
_entity.type
_entity.pdbx_description
1 polymer ?
#
loop_
_entity_poly.entity_id
_entity_poly.type
_entity_poly.pdbx_seq_one_letter_code
_entity_poly.pdbx_strand_id
1 'polypeptide(L)'
;MASLQQEPTGTFHVVFRLDGKRYKRSLRTKIESKAAARRDEIQETINLLRRGRLSVPDGVAAIDFVMNDPNVSVKPKSAPAESPAKAESPSIPALTLKELFTKFFDAMPPGILEDTTPKTMRLHVRHLIRILKARCKIQQLTKQDLQRCINKRAAEKTQYIVDKTLPRSKQKRTPVSATTIRKEIVTLGTVWRWAETEPLVSGAFPNRGLRLPKTDEKPPFQTWEEIERQINCDSLEQLATPIFP
;
A
#
# COMPACT_ATOMS: atom_id res chain seq x y z
N MET A 1 -16.06 0.29 -22.39
CA MET A 1 -16.22 1.59 -21.71
C MET A 1 -17.48 1.51 -20.86
N ALA A 2 -17.32 1.70 -19.55
CA ALA A 2 -18.38 1.75 -18.56
C ALA A 2 -18.57 3.21 -18.13
N SER A 3 -19.82 3.66 -18.07
CA SER A 3 -20.21 5.00 -17.65
C SER A 3 -21.25 4.94 -16.55
N LEU A 4 -21.34 6.00 -15.76
CA LEU A 4 -22.37 6.15 -14.74
C LEU A 4 -23.53 6.99 -15.27
N GLN A 5 -24.74 6.63 -14.88
CA GLN A 5 -25.96 7.41 -15.10
C GLN A 5 -26.69 7.51 -13.77
N GLN A 6 -27.05 8.72 -13.36
CA GLN A 6 -27.89 8.95 -12.19
C GLN A 6 -29.35 9.03 -12.63
N GLU A 7 -30.22 8.27 -11.97
CA GLU A 7 -31.68 8.40 -12.16
C GLU A 7 -32.23 9.56 -11.33
N PRO A 8 -33.43 10.10 -11.66
CA PRO A 8 -34.09 11.15 -10.87
C PRO A 8 -34.29 10.78 -9.39
N THR A 9 -34.34 9.49 -9.06
CA THR A 9 -34.41 8.96 -7.69
C THR A 9 -33.10 9.08 -6.90
N GLY A 10 -32.03 9.57 -7.54
CA GLY A 10 -30.69 9.74 -6.99
C GLY A 10 -29.82 8.48 -7.03
N THR A 11 -30.35 7.35 -7.52
CA THR A 11 -29.62 6.06 -7.56
C THR A 11 -28.75 5.95 -8.80
N PHE A 12 -27.48 5.59 -8.61
CA PHE A 12 -26.54 5.39 -9.70
C PHE A 12 -26.75 4.04 -10.41
N HIS A 13 -26.65 4.09 -11.74
CA HIS A 13 -26.61 2.94 -12.63
C HIS A 13 -25.30 2.95 -13.40
N VAL A 14 -24.76 1.76 -13.65
CA VAL A 14 -23.62 1.56 -14.56
C VAL A 14 -24.13 1.09 -15.92
N VAL A 15 -23.58 1.67 -16.98
CA VAL A 15 -23.89 1.34 -18.37
C VAL A 15 -22.60 0.94 -19.08
N PHE A 16 -22.57 -0.22 -19.72
CA PHE A 16 -21.40 -0.66 -20.50
C PHE A 16 -21.81 -1.60 -21.64
N ARG A 17 -20.82 -1.98 -22.46
CA ARG A 17 -20.96 -2.98 -23.52
C ARG A 17 -20.02 -4.16 -23.32
N LEU A 18 -20.55 -5.36 -23.43
CA LEU A 18 -19.82 -6.64 -23.41
C LEU A 18 -20.33 -7.48 -24.58
N ASP A 19 -19.41 -8.04 -25.38
CA ASP A 19 -19.72 -8.89 -26.56
C ASP A 19 -20.78 -8.29 -27.50
N GLY A 20 -20.63 -6.99 -27.80
CA GLY A 20 -21.55 -6.24 -28.68
C GLY A 20 -22.90 -5.86 -28.05
N LYS A 21 -23.25 -6.39 -26.87
CA LYS A 21 -24.51 -6.11 -26.18
C LYS A 21 -24.35 -4.97 -25.17
N ARG A 22 -25.35 -4.07 -25.10
CA ARG A 22 -25.40 -2.97 -24.14
C ARG A 22 -26.14 -3.42 -22.87
N TYR A 23 -25.55 -3.13 -21.72
CA TYR A 23 -26.10 -3.44 -20.40
C TYR A 23 -26.26 -2.16 -19.57
N LYS A 24 -27.34 -2.09 -18.80
CA LYS A 24 -27.60 -1.06 -17.78
C LYS A 24 -28.03 -1.75 -16.49
N ARG A 25 -27.31 -1.52 -15.38
CA ARG A 25 -27.63 -2.12 -14.07
C ARG A 25 -27.54 -1.10 -12.95
N SER A 26 -28.41 -1.23 -11.97
CA SER A 26 -28.40 -0.38 -10.77
C SER A 26 -27.24 -0.77 -9.85
N LEU A 27 -26.50 0.23 -9.36
CA LEU A 27 -25.49 0.05 -8.31
C LEU A 27 -26.08 0.14 -6.90
N ARG A 28 -27.40 0.40 -6.77
CA ARG A 28 -28.12 0.52 -5.50
C ARG A 28 -27.45 1.47 -4.49
N THR A 29 -26.74 2.47 -5.00
CA THR A 29 -26.06 3.50 -4.20
C THR A 29 -26.46 4.88 -4.70
N LYS A 30 -26.60 5.83 -3.77
CA LYS A 30 -26.73 7.27 -4.05
C LYS A 30 -25.43 8.03 -3.84
N ILE A 31 -24.37 7.32 -3.44
CA ILE A 31 -23.05 7.90 -3.15
C ILE A 31 -22.20 7.80 -4.42
N GLU A 32 -21.82 8.95 -4.96
CA GLU A 32 -21.05 9.07 -6.21
C GLU A 32 -19.68 8.38 -6.11
N SER A 33 -18.94 8.58 -5.01
CA SER A 33 -17.61 7.96 -4.82
C SER A 33 -17.66 6.43 -4.84
N LYS A 34 -18.69 5.81 -4.24
CA LYS A 34 -18.93 4.36 -4.30
C LYS A 34 -19.31 3.91 -5.72
N ALA A 35 -20.11 4.72 -6.43
CA ALA A 35 -20.49 4.43 -7.79
C ALA A 35 -19.28 4.50 -8.75
N ALA A 36 -18.41 5.49 -8.58
CA ALA A 36 -17.17 5.65 -9.35
C ALA A 36 -16.21 4.47 -9.14
N ALA A 37 -15.97 4.08 -7.88
CA ALA A 37 -15.16 2.91 -7.57
C ALA A 37 -15.71 1.65 -8.25
N ARG A 38 -17.03 1.43 -8.17
CA ARG A 38 -17.65 0.24 -8.79
C ARG A 38 -17.62 0.27 -10.32
N ARG A 39 -17.74 1.45 -10.94
CA ARG A 39 -17.54 1.62 -12.39
C ARG A 39 -16.13 1.21 -12.81
N ASP A 40 -15.12 1.64 -12.05
CA ASP A 40 -13.71 1.38 -12.37
C ASP A 40 -13.38 -0.11 -12.26
N GLU A 41 -13.90 -0.77 -11.22
CA GLU A 41 -13.83 -2.24 -11.07
C GLU A 41 -14.46 -2.97 -12.27
N ILE A 42 -15.68 -2.59 -12.66
CA ILE A 42 -16.38 -3.19 -13.82
C ILE A 42 -15.60 -2.94 -15.12
N GLN A 43 -15.06 -1.74 -15.29
CA GLN A 43 -14.28 -1.40 -16.48
C GLN A 43 -13.02 -2.26 -16.58
N GLU A 44 -12.34 -2.52 -15.45
CA GLU A 44 -11.15 -3.35 -15.44
C GLU A 44 -11.47 -4.82 -15.68
N THR A 45 -12.53 -5.37 -15.09
CA THR A 45 -12.99 -6.74 -15.39
C THR A 45 -13.29 -6.92 -16.88
N ILE A 46 -13.93 -5.94 -17.53
CA ILE A 46 -14.18 -5.96 -18.98
C ILE A 46 -12.86 -5.92 -19.76
N ASN A 47 -11.87 -5.14 -19.32
CA ASN A 47 -10.54 -5.09 -19.97
C ASN A 47 -9.82 -6.44 -19.88
N LEU A 48 -9.91 -7.11 -18.73
CA LEU A 48 -9.31 -8.42 -18.51
C LEU A 48 -9.96 -9.51 -19.37
N LEU A 49 -11.30 -9.51 -19.47
CA LEU A 49 -12.05 -10.40 -20.37
C LEU A 49 -11.65 -10.18 -21.83
N ARG A 50 -11.58 -8.91 -22.29
CA ARG A 50 -11.21 -8.58 -23.67
C ARG A 50 -9.77 -8.97 -24.02
N ARG A 51 -8.86 -8.91 -23.06
CA ARG A 51 -7.45 -9.30 -23.23
C ARG A 51 -7.22 -10.81 -23.06
N GLY A 52 -8.28 -11.59 -22.82
CA GLY A 52 -8.19 -13.03 -22.56
C GLY A 52 -7.47 -13.39 -21.26
N ARG A 53 -7.30 -12.43 -20.34
CA ARG A 53 -6.66 -12.63 -19.03
C ARG A 53 -7.63 -13.17 -17.98
N LEU A 54 -8.93 -13.10 -18.28
CA LEU A 54 -10.01 -13.63 -17.48
C LEU A 54 -10.98 -14.36 -18.43
N SER A 55 -11.45 -15.53 -18.04
CA SER A 55 -12.47 -16.30 -18.76
C SER A 55 -13.73 -16.41 -17.91
N VAL A 56 -14.89 -16.25 -18.54
CA VAL A 56 -16.18 -16.48 -17.86
C VAL A 56 -16.33 -17.99 -17.62
N PRO A 57 -16.55 -18.46 -16.38
CA PRO A 57 -16.77 -19.87 -16.10
C PRO A 57 -18.03 -20.42 -16.81
N ASP A 58 -17.97 -21.69 -17.21
CA ASP A 58 -19.10 -22.37 -17.85
C ASP A 58 -20.33 -22.38 -16.93
N GLY A 59 -21.48 -21.98 -17.47
CA GLY A 59 -22.75 -21.90 -16.74
C GLY A 59 -23.04 -20.57 -16.04
N VAL A 60 -22.13 -19.58 -16.08
CA VAL A 60 -22.38 -18.23 -15.54
C VAL A 60 -22.63 -17.25 -16.68
N ALA A 61 -23.71 -16.47 -16.60
CA ALA A 61 -23.95 -15.40 -17.56
C ALA A 61 -22.85 -14.33 -17.44
N ALA A 62 -22.22 -13.97 -18.56
CA ALA A 62 -21.09 -13.02 -18.58
C ALA A 62 -21.38 -11.69 -17.88
N ILE A 63 -22.63 -11.21 -17.95
CA ILE A 63 -23.06 -10.01 -17.23
C ILE A 63 -23.01 -10.20 -15.70
N ASP A 64 -23.45 -11.34 -15.19
CA ASP A 64 -23.48 -11.62 -13.76
C ASP A 64 -22.06 -11.85 -13.25
N PHE A 65 -21.18 -12.43 -14.08
CA PHE A 65 -19.76 -12.54 -13.79
C PHE A 65 -19.04 -11.17 -13.74
N VAL A 66 -19.41 -10.21 -14.58
CA VAL A 66 -18.85 -8.85 -14.52
C VAL A 66 -19.45 -8.04 -13.37
N MET A 67 -20.72 -8.30 -13.04
CA MET A 67 -21.44 -7.64 -11.94
C MET A 67 -21.03 -8.14 -10.57
N ASN A 68 -20.63 -9.39 -10.47
CA ASN A 68 -20.05 -9.98 -9.28
C ASN A 68 -18.54 -9.79 -9.36
N ASP A 69 -17.88 -9.53 -8.23
CA ASP A 69 -16.43 -9.53 -8.25
C ASP A 69 -15.96 -10.93 -8.69
N PRO A 70 -15.13 -11.08 -9.75
CA PRO A 70 -14.65 -12.39 -10.19
C PRO A 70 -13.87 -13.14 -9.10
N ASN A 71 -13.43 -12.45 -8.03
CA ASN A 71 -12.87 -13.08 -6.83
C ASN A 71 -13.92 -13.59 -5.83
N VAL A 72 -15.22 -13.39 -6.09
CA VAL A 72 -16.33 -13.74 -5.21
C VAL A 72 -17.35 -14.58 -5.97
N SER A 73 -17.02 -15.88 -6.13
CA SER A 73 -17.92 -17.06 -6.11
C SER A 73 -17.77 -18.01 -7.30
N VAL A 74 -17.33 -19.23 -7.00
CA VAL A 74 -18.05 -20.44 -7.41
C VAL A 74 -18.26 -21.30 -6.16
N LYS A 75 -19.45 -21.20 -5.56
CA LYS A 75 -20.04 -22.28 -4.76
C LYS A 75 -21.25 -22.79 -5.56
N PRO A 76 -21.24 -23.99 -6.13
CA PRO A 76 -22.46 -24.57 -6.67
C PRO A 76 -23.31 -25.06 -5.50
N LYS A 77 -24.60 -24.73 -5.55
CA LYS A 77 -25.62 -25.15 -4.61
C LYS A 77 -26.33 -26.37 -5.21
N SER A 78 -26.07 -27.55 -4.65
CA SER A 78 -26.98 -28.70 -4.74
C SER A 78 -26.87 -29.52 -3.46
N ALA A 79 -27.98 -29.62 -2.74
CA ALA A 79 -28.17 -30.44 -1.54
C ALA A 79 -28.54 -31.89 -1.93
N PRO A 80 -28.76 -32.85 -1.00
CA PRO A 80 -28.44 -32.88 0.44
C PRO A 80 -27.72 -34.18 0.89
N ALA A 81 -27.22 -34.12 2.13
CA ALA A 81 -26.84 -35.23 3.00
C ALA A 81 -25.51 -35.96 2.73
N GLU A 82 -24.83 -36.23 3.84
CA GLU A 82 -23.62 -37.03 4.01
C GLU A 82 -22.28 -36.32 3.77
N SER A 83 -21.82 -35.70 4.88
CA SER A 83 -20.43 -35.52 5.32
C SER A 83 -19.35 -35.32 4.26
N PRO A 84 -18.82 -34.10 4.04
CA PRO A 84 -17.60 -33.94 3.29
C PRO A 84 -16.40 -33.76 4.21
N ALA A 85 -15.48 -34.71 4.06
CA ALA A 85 -14.09 -34.55 4.36
C ALA A 85 -13.54 -33.24 3.77
N LYS A 86 -12.66 -32.64 4.57
CA LYS A 86 -11.84 -31.45 4.36
C LYS A 86 -11.27 -31.37 2.93
N ALA A 87 -11.97 -30.68 2.03
CA ALA A 87 -11.47 -30.38 0.69
C ALA A 87 -10.42 -29.27 0.75
N GLU A 88 -9.22 -29.59 0.29
CA GLU A 88 -8.05 -28.73 0.23
C GLU A 88 -8.30 -27.57 -0.74
N SER A 89 -8.46 -26.36 -0.21
CA SER A 89 -8.27 -25.14 -0.99
C SER A 89 -6.83 -25.11 -1.51
N PRO A 90 -6.54 -24.52 -2.68
CA PRO A 90 -5.17 -24.30 -3.12
C PRO A 90 -4.50 -23.36 -2.10
N SER A 91 -3.79 -23.98 -1.15
CA SER A 91 -3.09 -23.31 -0.08
C SER A 91 -1.93 -22.57 -0.72
N ILE A 92 -2.09 -21.26 -0.97
CA ILE A 92 -0.93 -20.38 -1.16
C ILE A 92 0.00 -20.70 0.01
N PRO A 93 1.24 -21.17 -0.26
CA PRO A 93 2.15 -21.56 0.81
C PRO A 93 2.26 -20.39 1.78
N ALA A 94 2.26 -20.69 3.09
CA ALA A 94 2.23 -19.68 4.15
C ALA A 94 3.52 -18.84 4.12
N LEU A 95 3.59 -17.89 3.19
CA LEU A 95 4.75 -17.08 2.90
C LEU A 95 4.96 -16.11 4.06
N THR A 96 6.14 -16.17 4.64
CA THR A 96 6.53 -15.26 5.71
C THR A 96 7.05 -13.94 5.15
N LEU A 97 7.00 -12.89 5.96
CA LEU A 97 7.56 -11.59 5.61
C LEU A 97 9.04 -11.68 5.22
N LYS A 98 9.84 -12.49 5.92
CA LYS A 98 11.26 -12.68 5.60
C LYS A 98 11.45 -13.34 4.23
N GLU A 99 10.73 -14.42 3.97
CA GLU A 99 10.82 -15.14 2.69
C GLU A 99 10.38 -14.27 1.52
N LEU A 100 9.33 -13.47 1.70
CA LEU A 100 8.89 -12.52 0.69
C LEU A 100 10.03 -11.56 0.29
N PHE A 101 10.71 -10.96 1.28
CA PHE A 101 11.83 -10.07 1.00
C PHE A 101 13.01 -10.79 0.36
N THR A 102 13.33 -12.01 0.81
CA THR A 102 14.36 -12.84 0.18
C THR A 102 14.05 -13.04 -1.30
N LYS A 103 12.86 -13.54 -1.64
CA LYS A 103 12.45 -13.75 -3.04
C LYS A 103 12.51 -12.47 -3.87
N PHE A 104 12.11 -11.32 -3.30
CA PHE A 104 12.18 -10.03 -3.99
C PHE A 104 13.62 -9.64 -4.35
N PHE A 105 14.56 -9.77 -3.40
CA PHE A 105 15.96 -9.41 -3.65
C PHE A 105 16.66 -10.42 -4.57
N ASP A 106 16.27 -11.69 -4.53
CA ASP A 106 16.83 -12.73 -5.40
C ASP A 106 16.31 -12.61 -6.85
N ALA A 107 15.09 -12.09 -7.03
CA ALA A 107 14.48 -11.89 -8.34
C ALA A 107 14.92 -10.60 -9.05
N MET A 108 15.78 -9.76 -8.45
CA MET A 108 16.28 -8.54 -9.07
C MET A 108 17.58 -8.79 -9.86
N PRO A 109 17.58 -8.63 -11.20
CA PRO A 109 18.80 -8.61 -11.99
C PRO A 109 19.80 -7.54 -11.51
N PRO A 110 21.11 -7.81 -11.65
CA PRO A 110 22.14 -6.80 -11.37
C PRO A 110 21.97 -5.58 -12.28
N GLY A 111 22.17 -4.38 -11.73
CA GLY A 111 22.16 -3.13 -12.50
C GLY A 111 20.80 -2.47 -12.74
N ILE A 112 19.67 -3.05 -12.30
CA ILE A 112 18.34 -2.40 -12.41
C ILE A 112 18.21 -1.17 -11.50
N LEU A 113 18.91 -1.18 -10.37
CA LEU A 113 18.89 -0.10 -9.38
C LEU A 113 20.31 0.36 -9.09
N GLU A 114 20.48 1.66 -8.84
CA GLU A 114 21.73 2.20 -8.29
C GLU A 114 22.09 1.50 -6.98
N ASP A 115 23.37 1.20 -6.75
CA ASP A 115 23.84 0.41 -5.60
C ASP A 115 23.40 0.93 -4.21
N THR A 116 23.18 2.24 -4.08
CA THR A 116 22.70 2.89 -2.86
C THR A 116 21.24 2.53 -2.53
N THR A 117 20.44 2.23 -3.56
CA THR A 117 19.01 1.96 -3.44
C THR A 117 18.75 0.59 -2.79
N PRO A 118 19.30 -0.55 -3.29
CA PRO A 118 19.16 -1.84 -2.62
C PRO A 118 19.71 -1.83 -1.19
N LYS A 119 20.82 -1.12 -0.93
CA LYS A 119 21.37 -0.98 0.43
C LYS A 119 20.37 -0.32 1.38
N THR A 120 19.74 0.75 0.94
CA THR A 120 18.73 1.49 1.71
C THR A 120 17.45 0.66 1.90
N MET A 121 17.00 -0.03 0.86
CA MET A 121 15.86 -0.96 0.96
C MET A 121 16.13 -2.06 1.98
N ARG A 122 17.33 -2.67 1.99
CA ARG A 122 17.70 -3.70 2.98
C ARG A 122 17.67 -3.15 4.41
N LEU A 123 18.04 -1.89 4.63
CA LEU A 123 17.91 -1.24 5.94
C LEU A 123 16.43 -1.11 6.35
N HIS A 124 15.57 -0.66 5.43
CA HIS A 124 14.12 -0.58 5.67
C HIS A 124 13.52 -1.95 6.00
N VAL A 125 13.88 -2.97 5.23
CA VAL A 125 13.46 -4.36 5.44
C VAL A 125 13.88 -4.88 6.81
N ARG A 126 15.11 -4.59 7.26
CA ARG A 126 15.58 -4.99 8.59
C ARG A 126 14.69 -4.43 9.70
N HIS A 127 14.28 -3.17 9.61
CA HIS A 127 13.39 -2.57 10.60
C HIS A 127 11.99 -3.18 10.58
N LEU A 128 11.43 -3.41 9.40
CA LEU A 128 10.13 -4.05 9.23
C LEU A 128 10.14 -5.47 9.82
N ILE A 129 11.12 -6.29 9.48
CA ILE A 129 11.27 -7.66 9.99
C ILE A 129 11.43 -7.66 11.52
N ARG A 130 12.21 -6.73 12.09
CA ARG A 130 12.41 -6.63 13.54
C ARG A 130 11.10 -6.35 14.29
N ILE A 131 10.23 -5.52 13.72
CA ILE A 131 9.01 -5.05 14.38
C ILE A 131 7.81 -5.95 14.08
N LEU A 132 7.53 -6.20 12.80
CA LEU A 132 6.42 -7.07 12.36
C LEU A 132 6.70 -8.55 12.60
N LYS A 133 7.97 -8.90 12.90
CA LYS A 133 8.49 -10.27 13.10
C LYS A 133 8.67 -11.03 11.79
N ALA A 134 9.80 -11.72 11.69
CA ALA A 134 10.18 -12.49 10.50
C ALA A 134 9.15 -13.54 10.08
N ARG A 135 8.50 -14.19 11.06
CA ARG A 135 7.51 -15.27 10.87
C ARG A 135 6.08 -14.78 10.64
N CYS A 136 5.86 -13.46 10.54
CA CYS A 136 4.56 -12.91 10.21
C CYS A 136 4.14 -13.44 8.83
N LYS A 137 2.96 -14.08 8.76
CA LYS A 137 2.38 -14.53 7.50
C LYS A 137 1.91 -13.31 6.73
N ILE A 138 2.46 -13.08 5.54
CA ILE A 138 2.23 -11.82 4.84
C ILE A 138 0.76 -11.61 4.47
N GLN A 139 0.04 -12.68 4.12
CA GLN A 139 -1.39 -12.65 3.78
C GLN A 139 -2.29 -12.31 4.97
N GLN A 140 -1.76 -12.34 6.20
CA GLN A 140 -2.48 -11.96 7.42
C GLN A 140 -2.12 -10.55 7.89
N LEU A 141 -1.26 -9.84 7.15
CA LEU A 141 -0.86 -8.49 7.49
C LEU A 141 -2.07 -7.56 7.44
N THR A 142 -2.34 -6.86 8.54
CA THR A 142 -3.45 -5.90 8.61
C THR A 142 -2.95 -4.47 8.64
N LYS A 143 -3.86 -3.52 8.40
CA LYS A 143 -3.61 -2.09 8.63
C LYS A 143 -3.17 -1.82 10.07
N GLN A 144 -3.73 -2.52 11.05
CA GLN A 144 -3.42 -2.32 12.47
C GLN A 144 -1.97 -2.72 12.77
N ASP A 145 -1.45 -3.76 12.13
CA ASP A 145 -0.05 -4.18 12.27
C ASP A 145 0.90 -3.12 11.70
N LEU A 146 0.56 -2.56 10.53
CA LEU A 146 1.31 -1.45 9.94
C LEU A 146 1.28 -0.21 10.83
N GLN A 147 0.13 0.15 11.40
CA GLN A 147 0.04 1.27 12.33
C GLN A 147 0.85 1.02 13.61
N ARG A 148 0.84 -0.20 14.14
CA ARG A 148 1.68 -0.60 15.28
C ARG A 148 3.17 -0.47 14.94
N CYS A 149 3.55 -0.85 13.73
CA CYS A 149 4.92 -0.69 13.24
C CYS A 149 5.32 0.79 13.19
N ILE A 150 4.46 1.64 12.64
CA ILE A 150 4.69 3.10 12.57
C ILE A 150 4.84 3.68 13.98
N ASN A 151 3.91 3.38 14.89
CA ASN A 151 3.92 3.91 16.25
C ASN A 151 5.21 3.49 16.98
N LYS A 152 5.62 2.23 16.82
CA LYS A 152 6.86 1.72 17.43
C LYS A 152 8.10 2.40 16.84
N ARG A 153 8.18 2.57 15.53
CA ARG A 153 9.30 3.28 14.88
C ARG A 153 9.36 4.75 15.28
N ALA A 154 8.22 5.43 15.38
CA ALA A 154 8.16 6.84 15.75
C ALA A 154 8.70 7.10 17.17
N ALA A 155 8.56 6.13 18.07
CA ALA A 155 9.11 6.22 19.44
C ALA A 155 10.61 5.88 19.52
N GLU A 156 11.22 5.34 18.45
CA GLU A 156 12.62 4.98 18.47
C GLU A 156 13.52 6.22 18.29
N LYS A 157 14.66 6.19 18.97
CA LYS A 157 15.67 7.24 18.92
C LYS A 157 16.72 6.88 17.88
N THR A 158 17.08 7.84 17.03
CA THR A 158 18.21 7.74 16.11
C THR A 158 19.52 7.98 16.86
N GLN A 159 20.65 7.81 16.17
CA GLN A 159 21.96 8.18 16.69
C GLN A 159 22.23 9.69 16.62
N TYR A 160 21.39 10.45 15.91
CA TYR A 160 21.57 11.88 15.74
C TYR A 160 21.13 12.63 17.01
N ILE A 161 21.86 13.69 17.33
CA ILE A 161 21.62 14.54 18.49
C ILE A 161 20.90 15.79 17.97
N VAL A 162 19.85 16.23 18.68
CA VAL A 162 19.03 17.39 18.30
C VAL A 162 19.86 18.68 18.36
N ASP A 163 20.60 18.87 19.45
CA ASP A 163 21.45 20.03 19.67
C ASP A 163 22.81 19.57 20.20
N LYS A 164 23.84 19.78 19.38
CA LYS A 164 25.23 19.38 19.69
C LYS A 164 25.95 20.42 20.56
N THR A 165 25.41 21.63 20.69
CA THR A 165 25.98 22.71 21.51
C THR A 165 25.78 22.43 23.00
N LEU A 166 24.70 21.70 23.35
CA LEU A 166 24.42 21.34 24.73
C LEU A 166 25.47 20.37 25.31
N PRO A 167 25.76 20.49 26.62
CA PRO A 167 26.59 19.53 27.33
C PRO A 167 26.08 18.10 27.16
N ARG A 168 26.99 17.11 27.08
CA ARG A 168 26.67 15.70 26.81
C ARG A 168 25.59 15.11 27.75
N SER A 169 25.53 15.58 28.99
CA SER A 169 24.52 15.19 29.98
C SER A 169 23.08 15.62 29.62
N LYS A 170 22.93 16.69 28.82
CA LYS A 170 21.64 17.25 28.38
C LYS A 170 21.29 16.92 26.93
N GLN A 171 22.22 16.31 26.17
CA GLN A 171 22.00 15.96 24.77
C GLN A 171 20.89 14.93 24.61
N LYS A 172 19.88 15.27 23.79
CA LYS A 172 18.77 14.39 23.44
C LYS A 172 18.97 13.85 22.02
N ARG A 173 18.70 12.55 21.86
CA ARG A 173 18.68 11.91 20.55
C ARG A 173 17.38 12.23 19.82
N THR A 174 17.48 12.46 18.52
CA THR A 174 16.35 12.77 17.63
C THR A 174 15.51 11.51 17.41
N PRO A 175 14.17 11.58 17.48
CA PRO A 175 13.30 10.48 17.10
C PRO A 175 13.42 10.16 15.61
N VAL A 176 12.98 8.97 15.19
CA VAL A 176 12.95 8.62 13.77
C VAL A 176 11.94 9.51 13.03
N SER A 177 12.39 10.15 11.96
CA SER A 177 11.55 11.06 11.16
C SER A 177 10.40 10.32 10.46
N ALA A 178 9.25 11.00 10.32
CA ALA A 178 8.09 10.43 9.63
C ALA A 178 8.41 10.05 8.17
N THR A 179 9.30 10.79 7.50
CA THR A 179 9.78 10.49 6.15
C THR A 179 10.52 9.16 6.09
N THR A 180 11.35 8.85 7.10
CA THR A 180 12.05 7.55 7.17
C THR A 180 11.06 6.41 7.33
N ILE A 181 10.09 6.56 8.24
CA ILE A 181 9.03 5.55 8.46
C ILE A 181 8.19 5.37 7.18
N ARG A 182 7.86 6.47 6.50
CA ARG A 182 7.14 6.44 5.22
C ARG A 182 7.92 5.65 4.17
N LYS A 183 9.24 5.87 4.04
CA LYS A 183 10.11 5.12 3.12
C LYS A 183 10.10 3.62 3.43
N GLU A 184 10.05 3.23 4.71
CA GLU A 184 9.91 1.82 5.11
C GLU A 184 8.59 1.22 4.61
N ILE A 185 7.46 1.89 4.84
CA ILE A 185 6.14 1.40 4.39
C ILE A 185 6.03 1.37 2.87
N VAL A 186 6.59 2.36 2.16
CA VAL A 186 6.64 2.40 0.69
C VAL A 186 7.51 1.25 0.14
N THR A 187 8.61 0.91 0.81
CA THR A 187 9.44 -0.24 0.45
C THR A 187 8.61 -1.52 0.53
N LEU A 188 7.89 -1.75 1.62
CA LEU A 188 7.01 -2.92 1.75
C LEU A 188 5.91 -2.93 0.68
N GLY A 189 5.27 -1.80 0.39
CA GLY A 189 4.25 -1.70 -0.65
C GLY A 189 4.81 -1.90 -2.08
N THR A 190 6.10 -1.63 -2.30
CA THR A 190 6.78 -1.93 -3.57
C THR A 190 6.99 -3.43 -3.71
N VAL A 191 7.49 -4.08 -2.65
CA VAL A 191 7.65 -5.53 -2.61
C VAL A 191 6.30 -6.26 -2.71
N TRP A 192 5.24 -5.73 -2.10
CA TRP A 192 3.90 -6.28 -2.20
C TRP A 192 3.38 -6.25 -3.65
N ARG A 193 3.49 -5.12 -4.35
CA ARG A 193 3.07 -5.01 -5.75
C ARG A 193 3.84 -5.96 -6.67
N TRP A 194 5.14 -6.12 -6.45
CA TRP A 194 5.92 -7.13 -7.16
C TRP A 194 5.42 -8.55 -6.84
N ALA A 195 5.11 -8.84 -5.58
CA ALA A 195 4.61 -10.14 -5.17
C ALA A 195 3.21 -10.45 -5.73
N GLU A 196 2.38 -9.43 -5.99
CA GLU A 196 1.13 -9.59 -6.73
C GLU A 196 1.37 -10.02 -8.19
N THR A 197 2.48 -9.60 -8.80
CA THR A 197 2.86 -10.03 -10.17
C THR A 197 3.42 -11.44 -10.25
N GLU A 198 4.01 -11.96 -9.15
CA GLU A 198 4.59 -13.31 -9.01
C GLU A 198 3.63 -14.34 -8.35
N PRO A 199 2.31 -14.12 -8.46
CA PRO A 199 1.25 -14.69 -7.60
C PRO A 199 1.61 -15.13 -6.16
N LEU A 200 2.50 -14.40 -5.47
CA LEU A 200 2.97 -14.74 -4.12
C LEU A 200 2.04 -14.21 -3.01
N VAL A 201 1.33 -13.12 -3.29
CA VAL A 201 0.35 -12.50 -2.39
C VAL A 201 -0.95 -12.22 -3.13
N SER A 202 -2.03 -11.99 -2.40
CA SER A 202 -3.34 -11.68 -2.97
C SER A 202 -3.99 -10.54 -2.20
N GLY A 203 -4.81 -9.76 -2.90
CA GLY A 203 -5.48 -8.60 -2.36
C GLY A 203 -4.58 -7.38 -2.19
N ALA A 204 -5.21 -6.23 -1.98
CA ALA A 204 -4.53 -4.95 -1.92
C ALA A 204 -3.70 -4.77 -0.63
N PHE A 205 -2.52 -4.18 -0.77
CA PHE A 205 -1.67 -3.81 0.36
C PHE A 205 -2.42 -2.90 1.36
N PRO A 206 -2.49 -3.25 2.68
CA PRO A 206 -3.36 -2.56 3.64
C PRO A 206 -2.80 -1.23 4.19
N ASN A 207 -2.31 -0.35 3.31
CA ASN A 207 -1.68 0.93 3.68
C ASN A 207 -2.65 2.12 3.80
N ARG A 208 -3.93 1.95 3.46
CA ARG A 208 -4.89 3.06 3.39
C ARG A 208 -5.20 3.64 4.79
N GLY A 209 -5.03 4.96 4.92
CA GLY A 209 -5.35 5.70 6.13
C GLY A 209 -4.42 5.41 7.31
N LEU A 210 -3.16 5.08 7.05
CA LEU A 210 -2.10 5.06 8.06
C LEU A 210 -1.76 6.49 8.49
N ARG A 211 -1.53 6.69 9.79
CA ARG A 211 -1.18 7.99 10.37
C ARG A 211 0.30 7.99 10.75
N LEU A 212 1.04 8.95 10.20
CA LEU A 212 2.46 9.16 10.50
C LEU A 212 2.62 10.29 11.52
N PRO A 213 3.74 10.33 12.29
CA PRO A 213 4.01 11.46 13.17
C PRO A 213 4.12 12.76 12.36
N LYS A 214 3.89 13.88 13.03
CA LYS A 214 4.09 15.20 12.42
C LYS A 214 5.55 15.30 11.94
N THR A 215 5.72 15.80 10.72
CA THR A 215 7.03 16.18 10.22
C THR A 215 7.25 17.65 10.52
N ASP A 216 8.41 17.98 11.05
CA ASP A 216 8.88 19.36 10.98
C ASP A 216 9.07 19.73 9.50
N GLU A 217 8.61 20.93 9.15
CA GLU A 217 8.72 21.43 7.80
C GLU A 217 10.21 21.58 7.45
N LYS A 218 10.56 21.34 6.18
CA LYS A 218 11.93 21.61 5.75
C LYS A 218 12.18 23.12 5.90
N PRO A 219 13.39 23.54 6.30
CA PRO A 219 13.74 24.94 6.22
C PRO A 219 13.53 25.45 4.78
N PRO A 220 13.19 26.74 4.61
CA PRO A 220 12.98 27.32 3.30
C PRO A 220 14.23 27.14 2.43
N PHE A 221 14.03 27.14 1.11
CA PHE A 221 15.15 27.18 0.18
C PHE A 221 16.01 28.42 0.46
N GLN A 222 17.32 28.25 0.45
CA GLN A 222 18.28 29.34 0.68
C GLN A 222 19.09 29.52 -0.60
N THR A 223 19.15 30.77 -1.05
CA THR A 223 20.02 31.19 -2.16
C THR A 223 21.47 31.21 -1.73
N TRP A 224 22.38 31.22 -2.71
CA TRP A 224 23.82 31.30 -2.44
C TRP A 224 24.19 32.53 -1.62
N GLU A 225 23.64 33.70 -1.98
CA GLU A 225 23.88 34.97 -1.26
C GLU A 225 23.34 34.94 0.18
N GLU A 226 22.19 34.30 0.43
CA GLU A 226 21.66 34.12 1.78
C GLU A 226 22.53 33.21 2.64
N ILE A 227 23.11 32.16 2.05
CA ILE A 227 24.06 31.28 2.73
C ILE A 227 25.34 32.05 3.08
N GLU A 228 25.89 32.83 2.14
CA GLU A 228 27.07 33.67 2.39
C GLU A 228 26.80 34.71 3.47
N ARG A 229 25.65 35.38 3.43
CA ARG A 229 25.24 36.30 4.49
C ARG A 229 25.13 35.60 5.85
N GLN A 230 24.57 34.39 5.91
CA GLN A 230 24.49 33.65 7.17
C GLN A 230 25.87 33.24 7.71
N ILE A 231 26.77 32.78 6.85
CA ILE A 231 28.17 32.47 7.23
C ILE A 231 28.87 33.73 7.74
N ASN A 232 28.61 34.89 7.13
CA ASN A 232 29.21 36.17 7.52
C ASN A 232 28.55 36.83 8.74
N CYS A 233 27.26 36.56 9.00
CA CYS A 233 26.47 37.22 10.05
C CYS A 233 26.39 36.44 11.37
N ASP A 234 26.50 35.11 11.39
CA ASP A 234 26.31 34.35 12.63
C ASP A 234 27.48 33.43 12.99
N SER A 235 28.05 33.70 14.16
CA SER A 235 28.41 32.64 15.12
C SER A 235 27.26 31.63 15.15
N LEU A 236 27.56 30.37 14.82
CA LEU A 236 26.65 29.26 14.46
C LEU A 236 25.62 28.81 15.54
N GLU A 237 25.04 29.70 16.36
CA GLU A 237 24.25 29.35 17.54
C GLU A 237 22.74 29.61 17.45
N GLN A 238 22.22 30.41 16.51
CA GLN A 238 20.82 30.89 16.55
C GLN A 238 19.78 30.09 15.74
N LEU A 239 20.11 28.90 15.20
CA LEU A 239 19.17 28.13 14.37
C LEU A 239 18.19 27.21 15.14
N ALA A 240 18.04 27.36 16.46
CA ALA A 240 17.28 26.41 17.29
C ALA A 240 16.03 26.98 18.02
N THR A 241 15.57 28.20 17.72
CA THR A 241 14.33 28.74 18.30
C THR A 241 13.20 28.79 17.27
N PRO A 242 12.07 28.08 17.49
CA PRO A 242 10.90 28.27 16.66
C PRO A 242 10.27 29.63 17.04
N ILE A 243 10.27 30.57 16.09
CA ILE A 243 9.50 31.79 16.19
C ILE A 243 8.07 31.46 15.75
N PHE A 244 7.13 31.43 16.68
CA PHE A 244 5.73 31.71 16.38
C PHE A 244 5.18 32.66 17.46
N PRO A 245 4.35 33.65 17.07
CA PRO A 245 3.66 34.54 18.00
C PRO A 245 2.60 33.83 18.83
#